data_AF-H1VYJ4-F1
#
_entry.id   AF-H1VYJ4-F1
#
_cell.length_a   1.000
_cell.length_b   1.000
_cell.length_c   1.000
_cell.angle_alpha   90.00
_cell.angle_beta   90.00
_cell.angle_gamma   90.00
#
_symmetry.space_group_name_H-M   'P 1'
#
loop_
_entity.id
_entity.type
_entity.pdbx_description
1 polymer ?
#
loop_
_entity_poly.entity_id
_entity_poly.type
_entity_poly.pdbx_seq_one_letter_code
_entity_poly.pdbx_strand_id
1 'polypeptide(L)' 'MNPTHRSLLVLETLQPLSDDRKCFRLINGVLMEQTVKDVMPALTTNSEGLKKVLEDLVKQYKAKQEELEKWKVSDMG' A
#
# COMPACT_ATOMS: atom_id res chain seq x y z
N MET A 1 -10.74 7.17 -4.39
CA MET A 1 -9.63 6.38 -4.97
C MET A 1 -8.81 5.74 -3.86
N ASN A 2 -8.72 4.41 -3.84
CA ASN A 2 -7.94 3.62 -2.86
C ASN A 2 -6.42 3.89 -3.02
N PRO A 3 -5.67 4.26 -1.97
CA PRO A 3 -4.23 4.52 -2.03
C PRO A 3 -3.41 3.38 -2.63
N THR A 4 -3.79 2.13 -2.38
CA THR A 4 -3.12 0.92 -2.88
C THR A 4 -3.17 0.82 -4.41
N HIS A 5 -4.26 1.28 -5.01
CA HIS A 5 -4.47 1.17 -6.46
C HIS A 5 -3.52 2.08 -7.26
N ARG A 6 -3.16 3.26 -6.71
CA ARG A 6 -2.27 4.20 -7.40
C ARG A 6 -0.83 3.71 -7.46
N SER A 7 -0.31 3.15 -6.36
CA SER A 7 1.06 2.63 -6.33
C SER A 7 1.25 1.44 -7.29
N LEU A 8 0.23 0.57 -7.38
CA LEU A 8 0.24 -0.55 -8.32
C LEU A 8 0.24 -0.10 -9.78
N LEU A 9 -0.62 0.85 -10.14
CA LEU A 9 -0.67 1.39 -11.51
C LEU A 9 0.68 2.00 -11.93
N VAL A 10 1.36 2.70 -11.01
CA VAL A 10 2.69 3.27 -11.28
C VAL A 10 3.71 2.15 -11.51
N LEU A 11 3.74 1.11 -10.67
CA LEU A 11 4.63 -0.04 -10.85
C LEU A 11 4.39 -0.74 -12.20
N GLU A 12 3.14 -1.03 -12.54
CA GLU A 12 2.77 -1.67 -13.82
C GLU A 12 3.17 -0.82 -15.03
N THR A 13 3.07 0.50 -14.91
CA THR A 13 3.46 1.43 -15.98
C THR A 13 4.98 1.52 -16.14
N LEU A 14 5.74 1.38 -15.04
CA LEU A 14 7.19 1.48 -15.05
C LEU A 14 7.89 0.17 -15.42
N GLN A 15 7.30 -0.97 -15.08
CA GLN A 15 7.86 -2.31 -15.30
C GLN A 15 8.31 -2.61 -16.75
N PRO A 16 7.60 -2.20 -17.83
CA PRO A 16 8.05 -2.48 -19.19
C PRO A 16 9.10 -1.48 -19.71
N LEU A 17 9.50 -0.48 -18.92
CA LEU A 17 10.42 0.55 -19.33
C LEU A 17 11.88 0.13 -19.10
N SER A 18 12.79 0.76 -19.83
CA SER A 18 14.23 0.61 -19.58
C SER A 18 14.59 1.09 -18.17
N ASP A 19 15.45 0.33 -17.49
CA ASP A 19 16.00 0.63 -16.17
C ASP A 19 16.66 2.01 -16.07
N ASP A 20 17.31 2.47 -17.14
CA ASP A 20 18.00 3.76 -17.18
C ASP A 20 17.06 4.93 -17.57
N ARG A 21 15.77 4.66 -17.82
CA ARG A 21 14.80 5.73 -18.11
C ARG A 21 14.67 6.64 -16.89
N LYS A 22 14.78 7.95 -17.14
CA LYS A 22 14.66 8.97 -16.09
C LYS A 22 13.26 9.01 -15.49
N CYS A 23 13.20 9.06 -14.16
CA CYS A 23 12.03 9.29 -13.33
C CYS A 23 12.21 10.60 -12.56
N PHE A 24 11.09 11.28 -12.29
CA PHE A 24 11.10 12.53 -11.54
C PHE A 24 10.11 12.47 -10.38
N ARG A 25 10.60 12.70 -9.16
CA ARG A 25 9.78 12.70 -7.95
C ARG A 25 9.76 14.09 -7.33
N LEU A 26 8.56 14.65 -7.17
CA LEU A 26 8.35 15.91 -6.46
C LEU A 26 8.19 15.65 -4.95
N ILE A 27 9.06 16.21 -4.13
CA ILE A 27 9.00 16.12 -2.67
C ILE A 27 9.14 17.54 -2.11
N ASN A 28 8.12 18.01 -1.39
CA ASN A 28 8.10 19.34 -0.77
C ASN A 28 8.47 20.48 -1.73
N GLY A 29 8.04 20.39 -3.00
CA GLY A 29 8.33 21.37 -4.04
C GLY A 29 9.68 21.19 -4.75
N VAL A 30 10.51 20.24 -4.34
CA VAL A 30 11.78 19.91 -5.00
C VAL A 30 11.60 18.72 -5.92
N LEU A 31 11.98 18.87 -7.19
CA LEU A 31 11.96 17.80 -8.18
C LEU A 31 13.29 17.05 -8.16
N MET A 32 13.28 15.77 -7.80
CA MET A 32 14.46 14.92 -7.83
C MET A 32 14.43 14.01 -9.06
N GLU A 33 15.53 13.98 -9.81
CA GLU A 33 15.76 13.04 -10.91
C GLU A 33 16.33 11.72 -10.37
N GLN A 34 15.79 10.60 -10.86
CA GLN A 34 16.24 9.23 -10.57
C GLN A 34 16.08 8.38 -11.84
N THR A 35 16.44 7.11 -11.79
CA THR A 35 16.15 6.15 -12.87
C THR A 35 15.10 5.12 -12.46
N VAL A 36 14.52 4.40 -13.42
CA VAL A 36 13.56 3.31 -13.15
C VAL A 36 14.16 2.30 -12.17
N LYS A 37 15.41 1.85 -12.36
CA LYS A 37 16.06 0.91 -11.44
C LYS A 37 16.16 1.43 -10.00
N ASP A 38 16.33 2.73 -9.81
CA ASP A 38 16.49 3.33 -8.48
C ASP A 38 15.13 3.45 -7.76
N VAL A 39 14.05 3.73 -8.50
CA VAL A 39 12.72 3.96 -7.92
C VAL A 39 11.92 2.68 -7.70
N MET A 40 12.12 1.65 -8.52
CA MET A 40 11.32 0.43 -8.48
C MET A 40 11.35 -0.26 -7.10
N PRO A 41 12.51 -0.44 -6.42
CA PRO A 41 12.54 -1.05 -5.10
C PRO A 41 11.69 -0.28 -4.07
N ALA A 42 11.84 1.04 -4.02
CA ALA A 42 11.12 1.89 -3.08
C ALA A 42 9.61 1.88 -3.33
N LEU A 43 9.18 1.88 -4.60
CA LEU A 43 7.78 1.78 -4.97
C LEU A 43 7.17 0.42 -4.58
N THR A 44 7.90 -0.67 -4.81
CA THR A 44 7.47 -2.03 -4.45
C THR A 44 7.32 -2.18 -2.93
N THR A 45 8.34 -1.82 -2.15
CA THR A 45 8.29 -1.90 -0.69
C THR A 45 7.15 -1.07 -0.10
N ASN A 46 6.91 0.14 -0.63
CA ASN A 46 5.80 0.98 -0.17
C ASN A 46 4.44 0.36 -0.50
N SER A 47 4.28 -0.22 -1.69
CA SER A 47 3.04 -0.89 -2.11
C SER A 47 2.72 -2.09 -1.22
N GLU A 48 3.73 -2.94 -0.96
CA GLU A 48 3.61 -4.11 -0.09
C GLU A 48 3.31 -3.71 1.36
N GLY A 49 3.98 -2.67 1.87
CA GLY A 49 3.73 -2.13 3.21
C GLY A 49 2.28 -1.66 3.39
N LEU A 50 1.73 -0.94 2.40
CA LEU A 50 0.33 -0.51 2.43
C LEU A 50 -0.65 -1.69 2.37
N LYS A 51 -0.34 -2.72 1.56
CA LYS A 51 -1.14 -3.94 1.50
C LYS A 51 -1.17 -4.66 2.85
N LYS A 52 -0.01 -4.80 3.50
CA LYS A 52 0.10 -5.42 4.82
C LYS A 52 -0.70 -4.65 5.88
N VAL A 53 -0.60 -3.32 5.91
CA VAL A 53 -1.38 -2.49 6.84
C VAL A 53 -2.88 -2.69 6.63
N LEU A 54 -3.34 -2.77 5.38
CA LEU A 54 -4.75 -3.04 5.08
C LEU A 54 -5.18 -4.42 5.58
N GLU A 55 -4.37 -5.46 5.36
CA GLU A 55 -4.63 -6.82 5.84
C GLU A 55 -4.71 -6.87 7.38
N ASP A 56 -3.78 -6.21 8.06
CA ASP A 56 -3.76 -6.12 9.53
C ASP A 56 -5.00 -5.41 10.06
N LEU A 57 -5.44 -4.31 9.43
CA LEU A 57 -6.67 -3.60 9.79
C LEU A 57 -7.91 -4.48 9.60
N VAL A 58 -8.00 -5.23 8.49
CA VAL A 58 -9.10 -6.16 8.24
C VAL A 58 -9.14 -7.28 9.29
N LYS A 59 -7.96 -7.80 9.69
CA LYS A 59 -7.86 -8.81 10.74
C LYS A 59 -8.33 -8.27 12.09
N GLN A 60 -7.88 -7.07 12.47
CA GLN A 60 -8.31 -6.41 13.71
C GLN A 60 -9.82 -6.16 13.73
N TYR A 61 -10.38 -5.69 12.61
CA TYR A 61 -11.81 -5.49 12.47
C TYR A 61 -12.61 -6.79 12.70
N LYS A 62 -12.22 -7.89 12.03
CA LYS A 62 -12.90 -9.19 12.19
C LYS A 62 -12.81 -9.72 13.61
N ALA A 63 -11.64 -9.61 14.24
CA ALA A 63 -11.47 -10.03 15.63
C ALA A 63 -12.40 -9.27 16.59
N LYS A 64 -12.53 -7.94 16.39
CA LYS A 64 -13.47 -7.12 17.17
C LYS A 64 -14.93 -7.44 16.90
N GLN A 65 -15.28 -7.75 15.65
CA GLN A 65 -16.63 -8.21 15.31
C GLN A 65 -16.97 -9.52 16.04
N GLU A 66 -16.06 -10.50 16.04
CA GLU A 66 -16.26 -11.77 16.75
C GLU A 66 -16.38 -11.60 18.27
N GLU A 67 -15.56 -10.72 18.86
CA GLU A 67 -15.64 -10.36 20.29
C GLU A 67 -17.00 -9.78 20.64
N LEU A 68 -17.51 -8.86 19.82
CA LEU A 68 -18.82 -8.23 20.01
C LEU A 68 -19.98 -9.24 19.91
N GLU A 69 -19.94 -10.14 18.93
CA GLU A 69 -20.99 -11.17 18.77
C GLU A 69 -20.99 -12.16 19.94
N LYS A 70 -19.81 -12.57 20.43
CA LYS A 70 -19.71 -13.39 21.65
C LYS A 70 -20.30 -12.69 22.86
N TRP A 71 -19.96 -11.41 23.05
CA TRP A 71 -20.48 -10.61 24.17
C TRP A 71 -22.01 -10.52 24.16
N LYS A 72 -22.62 -10.26 23.00
CA LYS A 72 -24.09 -10.23 22.86
C LYS A 72 -24.77 -11.54 23.25
N VAL A 73 -24.17 -12.69 22.89
CA VAL A 73 -24.74 -14.01 23.21
C VAL A 73 -24.63 -14.31 24.71
N SER A 74 -23.54 -13.90 25.37
CA SER A 74 -23.36 -14.10 26.81
C SER A 74 -24.26 -13.23 27.70
N ASP A 75 -24.65 -12.03 27.25
CA ASP A 75 -25.55 -11.14 28.02
C ASP A 75 -27.05 -11.47 27.84
N MET A 76 -27.41 -12.37 26.90
CA MET A 76 -28.80 -12.84 26.71
C MET A 76 -29.12 -14.15 27.44
N GLY A 77 -28.24 -14.61 28.35
CA GLY A 77 -28.42 -15.80 29.18
C GLY A 77 -28.72 -15.49 30.63
#